data_AF-A0A430JC71-F1
#
_entry.id   AF-A0A430JC71-F1
#
_cell.length_a   1.000
_cell.length_b   1.000
_cell.length_c   1.000
_cell.angle_alpha   90.00
_cell.angle_beta   90.00
_cell.angle_gamma   90.00
#
_symmetry.space_group_name_H-M   'P 1'
#
loop_
_entity.id
_entity.type
_entity.pdbx_description
1 polymer ?
#
loop_
_entity_poly.entity_id
_entity_poly.type
_entity_poly.pdbx_seq_one_letter_code
_entity_poly.pdbx_strand_id
1 'polypeptide(L)'
;MHCVNCGKSFQELENFCSQCGTPLTGSGIQNRKTMKKTIIVTLVLTFIGFLSITALGIIYLTGKQGEANRRTQAISSAVTNDLPFKMAPAEVSVKKPKLDALNEAVSKNNLNKVIELVSDGNEYDSNNALMLAVTNKNQKITEKILESGVNVNVMRFGKTALYLAITNKDIEMVKFLLDSGADPDRSTVESEIWEAVKLGSKEIVALLLEHGADPNKLRVDNKYLLTVSKELGFTEISEMLLNAGAKESKSR
;
A
#
# COMPACT_ATOMS: atom_id res chain seq x y z
N MET A 1 -43.67 -7.89 -37.79
CA MET A 1 -42.58 -6.91 -38.05
C MET A 1 -41.40 -7.63 -38.74
N HIS A 2 -40.54 -6.93 -39.48
CA HIS A 2 -39.34 -7.51 -40.12
C HIS A 2 -38.09 -6.84 -39.56
N CYS A 3 -37.02 -7.60 -39.35
CA CYS A 3 -35.74 -7.04 -38.94
C CYS A 3 -35.09 -6.29 -40.11
N VAL A 4 -34.69 -5.02 -39.92
CA VAL A 4 -34.12 -4.18 -40.99
C VAL A 4 -32.76 -4.69 -41.47
N ASN A 5 -32.01 -5.41 -40.63
CA ASN A 5 -30.68 -5.94 -40.98
C ASN A 5 -30.70 -7.33 -41.64
N CYS A 6 -31.71 -8.17 -41.40
CA CYS A 6 -31.77 -9.54 -41.95
C CYS A 6 -33.08 -9.92 -42.67
N GLY A 7 -34.07 -9.03 -42.70
CA GLY A 7 -35.21 -9.06 -43.61
C GLY A 7 -36.35 -10.03 -43.33
N LYS A 8 -36.28 -10.91 -42.31
CA LYS A 8 -37.34 -11.92 -42.05
C LYS A 8 -38.41 -11.48 -41.04
N SER A 9 -39.62 -12.04 -41.18
CA SER A 9 -40.79 -11.79 -40.33
C SER A 9 -40.79 -12.61 -39.04
N PHE A 10 -41.11 -11.99 -37.89
CA PHE A 10 -41.13 -12.66 -36.58
C PHE A 10 -42.41 -12.41 -35.75
N GLN A 11 -42.74 -13.38 -34.89
CA GLN A 11 -43.80 -13.33 -33.85
C GLN A 11 -43.17 -13.03 -32.48
N GLU A 12 -43.76 -12.09 -31.75
CA GLU A 12 -43.21 -11.34 -30.61
C GLU A 12 -42.87 -12.22 -29.39
N LEU A 13 -41.63 -12.16 -28.88
CA LEU A 13 -41.33 -12.25 -27.43
C LEU A 13 -39.88 -12.02 -26.94
N GLU A 14 -38.91 -11.50 -27.72
CA GLU A 14 -37.59 -11.13 -27.15
C GLU A 14 -37.05 -9.78 -27.66
N ASN A 15 -36.47 -9.01 -26.73
CA ASN A 15 -35.99 -7.61 -26.93
C ASN A 15 -34.63 -7.50 -27.66
N PHE A 16 -34.08 -8.62 -28.15
CA PHE A 16 -32.82 -8.67 -28.89
C PHE A 16 -32.96 -9.61 -30.09
N CYS A 17 -32.26 -9.32 -31.18
CA CYS A 17 -32.15 -10.28 -32.28
C CYS A 17 -31.23 -11.42 -31.86
N SER A 18 -31.76 -12.64 -31.75
CA SER A 18 -31.03 -13.82 -31.23
C SER A 18 -29.83 -14.26 -32.06
N GLN A 19 -29.66 -13.76 -33.30
CA GLN A 19 -28.55 -14.14 -34.18
C GLN A 19 -27.43 -13.11 -34.31
N CYS A 20 -27.71 -11.82 -34.22
CA CYS A 20 -26.68 -10.78 -34.30
C CYS A 20 -26.54 -9.94 -33.02
N GLY A 21 -27.38 -10.19 -32.01
CA GLY A 21 -27.32 -9.55 -30.70
C GLY A 21 -27.67 -8.06 -30.67
N THR A 22 -28.03 -7.46 -31.81
CA THR A 22 -28.34 -6.02 -31.86
C THR A 22 -29.70 -5.71 -31.21
N PRO A 23 -29.77 -4.70 -30.33
CA PRO A 23 -31.02 -4.26 -29.72
C PRO A 23 -31.96 -3.65 -30.77
N LEU A 24 -33.26 -3.96 -30.70
CA LEU A 24 -34.26 -3.40 -31.61
C LEU A 24 -34.52 -1.92 -31.27
N THR A 25 -33.88 -0.98 -31.99
CA THR A 25 -34.24 0.45 -31.91
C THR A 25 -35.18 0.81 -33.06
N GLY A 26 -36.47 0.52 -32.87
CA GLY A 26 -37.54 1.05 -33.71
C GLY A 26 -38.10 2.34 -33.11
N SER A 27 -37.98 3.44 -33.84
CA SER A 27 -38.59 4.73 -33.55
C SER A 27 -40.12 4.62 -33.48
N GLY A 28 -40.72 5.07 -32.38
CA GLY A 28 -42.16 5.31 -32.29
C GLY A 28 -42.75 4.93 -30.93
N ILE A 29 -43.13 5.96 -30.16
CA ILE A 29 -43.79 5.89 -28.84
C ILE A 29 -42.82 5.62 -27.67
N GLN A 30 -41.92 6.59 -27.42
CA GLN A 30 -41.28 6.68 -26.11
C GLN A 30 -42.28 7.22 -25.08
N ASN A 31 -42.84 6.31 -24.29
CA ASN A 31 -43.67 6.65 -23.14
C ASN A 31 -42.82 7.47 -22.13
N ARG A 32 -43.33 8.59 -21.59
CA ARG A 32 -42.61 9.46 -20.63
C ARG A 32 -42.04 8.68 -19.42
N LYS A 33 -42.64 7.53 -19.10
CA LYS A 33 -42.18 6.62 -18.04
C LYS A 33 -40.87 5.90 -18.41
N THR A 34 -40.66 5.56 -19.68
CA THR A 34 -39.45 4.84 -20.14
C THR A 34 -38.26 5.78 -20.26
N MET A 35 -38.45 7.01 -20.76
CA MET A 35 -37.40 8.05 -20.77
C MET A 35 -36.93 8.44 -19.37
N LYS A 36 -37.86 8.63 -18.43
CA LYS A 36 -37.49 8.91 -17.03
C LYS A 36 -36.67 7.77 -16.42
N LYS A 37 -37.03 6.51 -16.70
CA LYS A 37 -36.26 5.35 -16.22
C LYS A 37 -34.86 5.30 -16.85
N THR A 38 -34.72 5.52 -18.16
CA THR A 38 -33.41 5.51 -18.83
C THR A 38 -32.52 6.66 -18.33
N ILE A 39 -33.04 7.87 -18.17
CA ILE A 39 -32.27 9.02 -17.66
C ILE A 39 -31.86 8.80 -16.20
N ILE A 40 -32.74 8.26 -15.35
CA ILE A 40 -32.41 7.93 -13.96
C ILE A 40 -31.31 6.87 -13.91
N VAL A 41 -31.39 5.81 -14.72
CA VAL A 41 -30.35 4.76 -14.78
C VAL A 41 -29.01 5.34 -15.24
N THR A 42 -28.99 6.18 -16.27
CA THR A 42 -27.75 6.81 -16.75
C THR A 42 -27.16 7.77 -15.72
N LEU A 43 -27.98 8.61 -15.07
CA LEU A 43 -27.52 9.52 -14.02
C LEU A 43 -26.98 8.75 -12.81
N VAL A 44 -27.67 7.69 -12.37
CA VAL A 44 -27.22 6.82 -11.27
C VAL A 44 -25.90 6.14 -11.61
N LEU A 45 -25.72 5.61 -12.83
CA LEU A 45 -24.45 5.02 -13.25
C LEU A 45 -23.31 6.04 -13.30
N THR A 46 -23.55 7.26 -13.78
CA THR A 46 -22.54 8.33 -13.76
C THR A 46 -22.20 8.79 -12.34
N PHE A 47 -23.19 8.83 -11.43
CA PHE A 47 -22.99 9.21 -10.04
C PHE A 47 -22.24 8.13 -9.26
N ILE A 48 -22.53 6.85 -9.52
CA ILE A 48 -21.76 5.70 -8.99
C ILE A 48 -20.33 5.74 -9.53
N GLY A 49 -20.13 6.03 -10.82
CA GLY A 49 -18.79 6.22 -11.40
C GLY A 49 -18.01 7.34 -10.70
N PHE A 50 -18.65 8.46 -10.41
CA PHE A 50 -18.04 9.59 -9.71
C PHE A 50 -17.72 9.28 -8.23
N LEU A 51 -18.59 8.54 -7.54
CA LEU A 51 -18.35 8.04 -6.19
C LEU A 51 -17.20 7.01 -6.13
N SER A 52 -17.06 6.21 -7.18
CA SER A 52 -15.97 5.24 -7.31
C SER A 52 -14.62 5.93 -7.46
N ILE A 53 -14.55 6.98 -8.28
CA ILE A 53 -13.33 7.77 -8.51
C ILE A 53 -12.95 8.55 -7.25
N THR A 54 -13.92 9.15 -6.55
CA THR A 54 -13.66 9.86 -5.29
C THR A 54 -13.26 8.92 -4.16
N ALA A 55 -13.84 7.71 -4.07
CA ALA A 55 -13.40 6.68 -3.12
C ALA A 55 -11.97 6.20 -3.40
N LEU A 56 -11.61 5.97 -4.66
CA LEU A 56 -10.24 5.63 -5.06
C LEU A 56 -9.26 6.78 -4.75
N GLY A 57 -9.66 8.05 -4.96
CA GLY A 57 -8.89 9.22 -4.57
C GLY A 57 -8.68 9.35 -3.06
N ILE A 58 -9.71 9.08 -2.25
CA ILE A 58 -9.62 9.08 -0.79
C ILE A 58 -8.72 7.94 -0.28
N ILE A 59 -8.77 6.76 -0.90
CA ILE A 59 -7.90 5.62 -0.58
C ILE A 59 -6.43 5.95 -0.89
N TYR A 60 -6.18 6.59 -2.04
CA TYR A 60 -4.85 7.03 -2.45
C TYR A 60 -4.28 8.10 -1.51
N LEU A 61 -5.12 9.01 -1.00
CA LEU A 61 -4.70 10.12 -0.14
C LEU A 61 -4.58 9.76 1.35
N THR A 62 -5.40 8.84 1.86
CA THR A 62 -5.50 8.61 3.32
C THR A 62 -4.85 7.33 3.82
N GLY A 63 -4.54 6.36 2.94
CA GLY A 63 -3.96 5.06 3.32
C GLY A 63 -4.83 4.19 4.25
N LYS A 64 -5.96 4.70 4.76
CA LYS A 64 -6.87 4.03 5.69
C LYS A 64 -7.99 3.31 4.93
N GLN A 65 -7.70 2.09 4.47
CA GLN A 65 -8.64 1.28 3.68
C GLN A 65 -9.94 0.89 4.43
N GLY A 66 -9.93 0.86 5.76
CA GLY A 66 -11.08 0.40 6.57
C GLY A 66 -12.28 1.35 6.62
N GLU A 67 -12.07 2.67 6.65
CA GLU A 67 -13.16 3.66 6.73
C GLU A 67 -13.83 3.90 5.37
N ALA A 68 -13.05 3.84 4.29
CA ALA A 68 -13.57 3.97 2.92
C ALA A 68 -14.54 2.82 2.60
N ASN A 69 -14.19 1.58 2.96
CA ASN A 69 -15.02 0.40 2.68
C ASN A 69 -16.40 0.46 3.39
N ARG A 70 -16.44 0.93 4.64
CA ARG A 70 -17.72 1.12 5.38
C ARG A 70 -18.60 2.19 4.74
N ARG A 71 -18.01 3.31 4.28
CA ARG A 71 -18.74 4.40 3.63
C ARG A 71 -19.27 3.98 2.25
N THR A 72 -18.48 3.24 1.47
CA THR A 72 -18.90 2.72 0.16
C THR A 72 -20.01 1.67 0.31
N GLN A 73 -19.95 0.79 1.31
CA GLN A 73 -21.04 -0.16 1.61
C GLN A 73 -22.33 0.55 2.07
N ALA A 74 -22.24 1.55 2.94
CA ALA A 74 -23.40 2.32 3.40
C ALA A 74 -24.09 3.04 2.23
N ILE A 75 -23.31 3.64 1.33
CA ILE A 75 -23.84 4.29 0.12
C ILE A 75 -24.46 3.27 -0.84
N SER A 76 -23.80 2.12 -1.05
CA SER A 76 -24.37 1.03 -1.86
C SER A 76 -25.71 0.57 -1.32
N SER A 77 -25.84 0.34 -0.01
CA SER A 77 -27.11 -0.08 0.61
C SER A 77 -28.21 0.98 0.52
N ALA A 78 -27.85 2.26 0.56
CA ALA A 78 -28.82 3.35 0.46
C ALA A 78 -29.34 3.53 -0.99
N VAL A 79 -28.48 3.33 -1.99
CA VAL A 79 -28.83 3.53 -3.41
C VAL A 79 -29.61 2.34 -4.00
N THR A 80 -29.39 1.11 -3.51
CA THR A 80 -30.04 -0.09 -4.08
C THR A 80 -31.45 -0.36 -3.56
N ASN A 81 -31.83 0.22 -2.41
CA ASN A 81 -33.14 -0.06 -1.80
C ASN A 81 -34.31 0.68 -2.49
N ASP A 82 -34.04 1.72 -3.28
CA ASP A 82 -35.07 2.53 -3.98
C ASP A 82 -35.27 2.14 -5.46
N LEU A 83 -34.55 1.14 -5.98
CA LEU A 83 -34.66 0.69 -7.37
C LEU A 83 -35.45 -0.64 -7.49
N PRO A 84 -36.35 -0.77 -8.48
CA PRO A 84 -37.22 -1.95 -8.65
C PRO A 84 -36.49 -3.21 -9.16
N PHE A 85 -35.19 -3.10 -9.43
CA PHE A 85 -34.34 -4.23 -9.79
C PHE A 85 -33.48 -4.58 -8.60
N LYS A 86 -33.71 -5.76 -8.02
CA LYS A 86 -32.87 -6.36 -6.99
C LYS A 86 -31.54 -6.76 -7.63
N MET A 87 -30.64 -5.79 -7.83
CA MET A 87 -29.27 -6.08 -8.20
C MET A 87 -28.63 -6.73 -6.97
N ALA A 88 -28.17 -7.98 -7.11
CA ALA A 88 -27.36 -8.60 -6.07
C ALA A 88 -26.22 -7.62 -5.72
N PRO A 89 -25.93 -7.41 -4.42
CA PRO A 89 -24.89 -6.47 -4.04
C PRO A 89 -23.61 -6.90 -4.74
N ALA A 90 -23.09 -6.04 -5.62
CA ALA A 90 -21.77 -6.23 -6.17
C ALA A 90 -20.82 -6.08 -5.00
N GLU A 91 -20.35 -7.20 -4.45
CA GLU A 91 -19.21 -7.19 -3.55
C GLU A 91 -18.03 -6.62 -4.33
N VAL A 92 -17.75 -5.33 -4.16
CA VAL A 92 -16.46 -4.74 -4.52
C VAL A 92 -15.44 -5.25 -3.51
N SER A 93 -15.17 -6.55 -3.59
CA SER A 93 -14.07 -7.17 -2.92
C SER A 93 -12.84 -6.87 -3.77
N VAL A 94 -12.15 -5.76 -3.45
CA VAL A 94 -10.76 -5.63 -3.87
C VAL A 94 -9.94 -6.58 -2.99
N LYS A 95 -10.20 -7.89 -3.13
CA LYS A 95 -9.29 -8.92 -2.61
C LYS A 95 -7.99 -8.72 -3.37
N LYS A 96 -6.90 -8.47 -2.66
CA LYS A 96 -5.56 -8.71 -3.20
C LYS A 96 -5.15 -10.11 -2.73
N PRO A 97 -5.68 -11.21 -3.33
CA PRO A 97 -5.44 -12.57 -2.86
C PRO A 97 -3.95 -12.90 -2.75
N LYS A 98 -3.11 -12.23 -3.54
CA LYS A 98 -1.66 -12.40 -3.52
C LYS A 98 -0.99 -11.80 -2.26
N LEU A 99 -1.47 -10.66 -1.75
CA LEU A 99 -0.94 -10.07 -0.51
C LEU A 99 -1.29 -10.92 0.71
N ASP A 100 -2.52 -11.44 0.75
CA ASP A 100 -2.96 -12.34 1.83
C ASP A 100 -2.17 -13.65 1.80
N ALA A 101 -1.97 -14.23 0.61
CA ALA A 101 -1.14 -15.41 0.43
C ALA A 101 0.33 -15.17 0.82
N LEU A 102 0.85 -13.97 0.56
CA LEU A 102 2.21 -13.58 0.94
C LEU A 102 2.35 -13.44 2.46
N ASN A 103 1.39 -12.76 3.11
CA ASN A 103 1.32 -12.67 4.57
C ASN A 103 1.28 -14.06 5.22
N GLU A 104 0.45 -14.95 4.68
CA GLU A 104 0.34 -16.33 5.15
C GLU A 104 1.66 -17.10 4.94
N ALA A 105 2.29 -16.97 3.77
CA ALA A 105 3.55 -17.65 3.48
C ALA A 105 4.68 -17.18 4.40
N VAL A 106 4.83 -15.88 4.62
CA VAL A 106 5.85 -15.31 5.51
C VAL A 106 5.57 -15.72 6.97
N SER A 107 4.32 -15.63 7.43
CA SER A 107 3.95 -16.00 8.82
C SER A 107 4.11 -17.49 9.11
N LYS A 108 3.83 -18.37 8.13
CA LYS A 108 4.07 -19.81 8.24
C LYS A 108 5.52 -20.22 7.98
N ASN A 109 6.42 -19.26 7.76
CA ASN A 109 7.81 -19.50 7.37
C ASN A 109 7.94 -20.41 6.13
N ASN A 110 6.97 -20.34 5.21
CA ASN A 110 6.96 -21.14 3.99
C ASN A 110 7.80 -20.45 2.91
N LEU A 111 9.11 -20.67 3.00
CA LEU A 111 10.09 -20.05 2.13
C LEU A 111 9.81 -20.29 0.63
N ASN A 112 9.48 -21.52 0.25
CA ASN A 112 9.22 -21.87 -1.15
C ASN A 112 8.05 -21.06 -1.70
N LYS A 113 6.98 -20.90 -0.92
CA LYS A 113 5.83 -20.11 -1.33
C LYS A 113 6.14 -18.62 -1.42
N VAL A 114 6.99 -18.10 -0.53
CA VAL A 114 7.45 -16.70 -0.63
C VAL A 114 8.23 -16.48 -1.93
N ILE A 115 9.17 -17.36 -2.27
CA ILE A 115 9.97 -17.23 -3.51
C ILE A 115 9.07 -17.28 -4.74
N GLU A 116 8.12 -18.22 -4.81
CA GLU A 116 7.13 -18.31 -5.89
C GLU A 116 6.36 -16.98 -6.02
N LEU A 117 5.83 -16.46 -4.91
CA LEU A 117 5.02 -15.25 -4.91
C LEU A 117 5.81 -13.98 -5.27
N VAL A 118 7.08 -13.91 -4.87
CA VAL A 118 8.01 -12.80 -5.19
C VAL A 118 8.46 -12.86 -6.64
N SER A 119 8.76 -14.06 -7.17
CA SER A 119 9.20 -14.25 -8.56
C SER A 119 8.09 -13.90 -9.57
N ASP A 120 6.85 -14.28 -9.26
CA ASP A 120 5.68 -13.94 -10.07
C ASP A 120 5.12 -12.54 -9.74
N GLY A 121 5.71 -11.87 -8.74
CA GLY A 121 5.22 -10.63 -8.14
C GLY A 121 5.53 -9.39 -8.97
N ASN A 122 4.68 -8.37 -8.86
CA ASN A 122 5.12 -7.03 -9.22
C ASN A 122 6.03 -6.46 -8.10
N GLU A 123 6.75 -5.38 -8.39
CA GLU A 123 7.62 -4.71 -7.42
C GLU A 123 6.90 -4.38 -6.10
N TYR A 124 5.60 -4.03 -6.16
CA TYR A 124 4.79 -3.72 -4.97
C TYR A 124 4.66 -4.93 -4.03
N ASP A 125 4.46 -6.13 -4.55
CA ASP A 125 4.30 -7.36 -3.77
C ASP A 125 5.65 -7.78 -3.17
N SER A 126 6.72 -7.74 -3.95
CA SER A 126 8.09 -8.04 -3.48
C SER A 126 8.55 -7.09 -2.37
N ASN A 127 8.23 -5.80 -2.52
CA ASN A 127 8.47 -4.77 -1.51
C ASN A 127 7.70 -5.04 -0.21
N ASN A 128 6.45 -5.52 -0.29
CA ASN A 128 5.69 -5.91 0.90
C ASN A 128 6.28 -7.17 1.56
N ALA A 129 6.73 -8.13 0.76
CA ALA A 129 7.36 -9.36 1.25
C ALA A 129 8.54 -9.03 2.17
N LEU A 130 9.42 -8.12 1.71
CA LEU A 130 10.60 -7.71 2.46
C LEU A 130 10.22 -7.07 3.80
N MET A 131 9.28 -6.12 3.80
CA MET A 131 8.83 -5.44 5.01
C MET A 131 8.21 -6.42 6.02
N LEU A 132 7.45 -7.41 5.54
CA LEU A 132 6.83 -8.44 6.39
C LEU A 132 7.86 -9.40 6.99
N ALA A 133 8.84 -9.84 6.19
CA ALA A 133 9.91 -10.74 6.65
C ALA A 133 10.72 -10.10 7.78
N VAL A 134 11.08 -8.82 7.63
CA VAL A 134 11.79 -8.05 8.66
C VAL A 134 10.92 -7.79 9.88
N THR A 135 9.63 -7.45 9.69
CA THR A 135 8.69 -7.29 10.82
C THR A 135 8.58 -8.57 11.65
N ASN A 136 8.61 -9.73 10.98
CA ASN A 136 8.55 -11.04 11.61
C ASN A 136 9.91 -11.56 12.10
N LYS A 137 10.98 -10.74 12.03
CA LYS A 137 12.35 -11.10 12.44
C LYS A 137 12.88 -12.37 11.76
N ASN A 138 12.46 -12.61 10.52
CA ASN A 138 12.78 -13.83 9.80
C ASN A 138 13.93 -13.60 8.81
N GLN A 139 15.16 -13.64 9.31
CA GLN A 139 16.37 -13.37 8.51
C GLN A 139 16.50 -14.28 7.29
N LYS A 140 16.15 -15.57 7.42
CA LYS A 140 16.25 -16.53 6.30
C LYS A 140 15.31 -16.17 5.14
N ILE A 141 14.09 -15.73 5.44
CA ILE A 141 13.17 -15.25 4.40
C ILE A 141 13.66 -13.91 3.83
N THR A 142 14.11 -12.99 4.69
CA THR A 142 14.67 -11.70 4.24
C THR A 142 15.82 -11.92 3.25
N GLU A 143 16.75 -12.81 3.57
CA GLU A 143 17.89 -13.17 2.70
C GLU A 143 17.44 -13.63 1.32
N LYS A 144 16.51 -14.59 1.25
CA LYS A 144 16.02 -15.08 -0.05
C LYS A 144 15.26 -14.05 -0.85
N ILE A 145 14.55 -13.13 -0.19
CA ILE A 145 13.90 -12.02 -0.87
C ILE A 145 14.95 -11.08 -1.49
N LEU A 146 16.02 -10.74 -0.77
CA LEU A 146 17.09 -9.89 -1.28
C LEU A 146 17.91 -10.55 -2.39
N GLU A 147 18.19 -11.86 -2.28
CA GLU A 147 18.81 -12.65 -3.36
C GLU A 147 18.00 -12.63 -4.66
N SER A 148 16.67 -12.45 -4.56
CA SER A 148 15.77 -12.33 -5.72
C SER A 148 15.86 -10.96 -6.42
N GLY A 149 16.76 -10.07 -5.97
CA GLY A 149 16.98 -8.74 -6.57
C GLY A 149 16.03 -7.65 -6.06
N VAL A 150 15.32 -7.90 -4.96
CA VAL A 150 14.46 -6.88 -4.33
C VAL A 150 15.33 -5.77 -3.76
N ASN A 151 14.98 -4.52 -4.05
CA ASN A 151 15.70 -3.37 -3.55
C ASN A 151 15.57 -3.25 -2.02
N VAL A 152 16.69 -3.42 -1.31
CA VAL A 152 16.77 -3.30 0.16
C VAL A 152 16.33 -1.91 0.67
N ASN A 153 16.48 -0.88 -0.17
CA ASN A 153 16.16 0.52 0.16
C ASN A 153 14.73 0.92 -0.21
N VAL A 154 13.85 -0.06 -0.37
CA VAL A 154 12.42 0.17 -0.52
C VAL A 154 11.88 0.98 0.67
N MET A 155 10.99 1.92 0.37
CA MET A 155 10.28 2.70 1.37
C MET A 155 8.77 2.52 1.23
N ARG A 156 8.11 2.22 2.36
CA ARG A 156 6.66 2.10 2.48
C ARG A 156 6.16 2.93 3.63
N PHE A 157 5.23 3.85 3.36
CA PHE A 157 4.68 4.75 4.37
C PHE A 157 5.77 5.51 5.15
N GLY A 158 6.84 5.92 4.45
CA GLY A 158 7.98 6.62 5.05
C GLY A 158 8.93 5.74 5.87
N LYS A 159 8.77 4.41 5.84
CA LYS A 159 9.61 3.45 6.57
C LYS A 159 10.34 2.52 5.61
N THR A 160 11.61 2.25 5.90
CA THR A 160 12.43 1.25 5.20
C THR A 160 12.44 -0.08 5.96
N ALA A 161 12.95 -1.12 5.32
CA ALA A 161 13.22 -2.39 6.00
C ALA A 161 14.18 -2.18 7.17
N LEU A 162 15.23 -1.38 6.99
CA LEU A 162 16.20 -1.05 8.03
C LEU A 162 15.56 -0.33 9.21
N TYR A 163 14.69 0.67 8.96
CA TYR A 163 13.92 1.35 10.01
C TYR A 163 13.11 0.35 10.85
N LEU A 164 12.43 -0.61 10.22
CA LEU A 164 11.67 -1.63 10.94
C LEU A 164 12.58 -2.49 11.83
N ALA A 165 13.72 -2.95 11.33
CA ALA A 165 14.69 -3.72 12.10
C ALA A 165 15.19 -2.95 13.34
N ILE A 166 15.45 -1.64 13.18
CA ILE A 166 15.86 -0.74 14.28
C ILE A 166 14.77 -0.62 15.34
N THR A 167 13.52 -0.33 14.94
CA THR A 167 12.39 -0.23 15.89
C THR A 167 12.11 -1.55 16.61
N ASN A 168 12.41 -2.67 15.96
CA ASN A 168 12.34 -4.02 16.53
C ASN A 168 13.49 -4.36 17.49
N LYS A 169 14.50 -3.48 17.59
CA LYS A 169 15.77 -3.69 18.31
C LYS A 169 16.50 -4.97 17.89
N ASP A 170 16.35 -5.34 16.62
CA ASP A 170 16.92 -6.57 16.06
C ASP A 170 18.30 -6.28 15.46
N ILE A 171 19.34 -6.36 16.29
CA ILE A 171 20.71 -5.99 15.93
C ILE A 171 21.23 -6.87 14.77
N GLU A 172 20.91 -8.17 14.78
CA GLU A 172 21.34 -9.10 13.73
C GLU A 172 20.70 -8.74 12.39
N MET A 173 19.39 -8.45 12.38
CA MET A 173 18.71 -7.99 11.17
C MET A 173 19.20 -6.62 10.70
N VAL A 174 19.48 -5.68 11.62
CA VAL A 174 20.07 -4.37 11.28
C VAL A 174 21.40 -4.57 10.57
N LYS A 175 22.31 -5.36 11.15
CA LYS A 175 23.61 -5.66 10.56
C LYS A 175 23.43 -6.32 9.19
N PHE A 176 22.58 -7.33 9.09
CA PHE A 176 22.31 -8.03 7.85
C PHE A 176 21.81 -7.11 6.72
N LEU A 177 20.87 -6.21 7.02
CA LEU A 177 20.34 -5.26 6.04
C LEU A 177 21.41 -4.23 5.61
N LEU A 178 22.23 -3.75 6.55
CA LEU A 178 23.34 -2.84 6.26
C LEU A 178 24.42 -3.51 5.39
N ASP A 179 24.82 -4.75 5.73
CA ASP A 179 25.73 -5.58 4.93
C ASP A 179 25.15 -5.84 3.51
N SER A 180 23.82 -5.83 3.38
CA SER A 180 23.10 -5.96 2.11
C SER A 180 22.93 -4.64 1.34
N GLY A 181 23.54 -3.54 1.81
CA GLY A 181 23.52 -2.23 1.14
C GLY A 181 22.33 -1.34 1.50
N ALA A 182 21.71 -1.56 2.66
CA ALA A 182 20.73 -0.61 3.18
C ALA A 182 21.38 0.74 3.47
N ASP A 183 20.75 1.80 3.01
CA ASP A 183 21.16 3.19 3.24
C ASP A 183 20.76 3.58 4.67
N PRO A 184 21.74 3.91 5.54
CA PRO A 184 21.50 4.17 6.96
C PRO A 184 20.85 5.54 7.23
N ASP A 185 20.44 6.27 6.18
CA ASP A 185 19.92 7.63 6.28
C ASP A 185 18.72 7.92 5.35
N ARG A 186 18.12 6.84 4.83
CA ARG A 186 17.09 6.83 3.78
C ARG A 186 15.72 7.32 4.24
N SER A 187 15.33 7.03 5.49
CA SER A 187 13.97 7.26 5.99
C SER A 187 13.61 8.76 6.06
N THR A 188 12.38 9.08 5.66
CA THR A 188 11.89 10.47 5.54
C THR A 188 11.17 11.00 6.79
N VAL A 189 10.78 10.14 7.74
CA VAL A 189 9.98 10.55 8.92
C VAL A 189 10.88 10.84 10.12
N GLU A 190 11.71 9.87 10.49
CA GLU A 190 12.90 10.02 11.34
C GLU A 190 13.95 9.11 10.68
N SER A 191 15.13 9.63 10.35
CA SER A 191 16.15 8.78 9.71
C SER A 191 16.56 7.65 10.65
N GLU A 192 17.10 6.58 10.08
CA GLU A 192 17.44 5.36 10.79
C GLU A 192 18.36 5.62 11.99
N ILE A 193 19.38 6.49 11.83
CA ILE A 193 20.27 6.90 12.93
C ILE A 193 19.55 7.71 14.02
N TRP A 194 18.57 8.55 13.66
CA TRP A 194 17.77 9.28 14.65
C TRP A 194 16.96 8.35 15.54
N GLU A 195 16.30 7.36 14.94
CA GLU A 195 15.54 6.36 15.70
C GLU A 195 16.48 5.54 16.60
N ALA A 196 17.66 5.13 16.12
CA ALA A 196 18.64 4.39 16.92
C ALA A 196 19.12 5.17 18.16
N VAL A 197 19.44 6.46 17.99
CA VAL A 197 19.85 7.34 19.11
C VAL A 197 18.71 7.53 20.11
N LYS A 198 17.48 7.76 19.64
CA LYS A 198 16.30 7.92 20.50
C LYS A 198 15.99 6.66 21.30
N LEU A 199 16.22 5.48 20.72
CA LEU A 199 16.10 4.19 21.41
C LEU A 199 17.22 3.92 22.42
N GLY A 200 18.29 4.71 22.41
CA GLY A 200 19.46 4.54 23.27
C GLY A 200 20.29 3.30 22.93
N SER A 201 20.15 2.75 21.72
CA SER A 201 20.87 1.53 21.33
C SER A 201 22.23 1.86 20.73
N LYS A 202 23.26 1.84 21.58
CA LYS A 202 24.64 2.11 21.17
C LYS A 202 25.12 1.17 20.07
N GLU A 203 24.74 -0.11 20.13
CA GLU A 203 25.17 -1.12 19.15
C GLU A 203 24.62 -0.79 17.76
N ILE A 204 23.35 -0.39 17.68
CA ILE A 204 22.73 0.01 16.40
C ILE A 204 23.35 1.32 15.90
N VAL A 205 23.59 2.30 16.79
CA VAL A 205 24.27 3.54 16.41
C VAL A 205 25.67 3.26 15.85
N ALA A 206 26.43 2.33 16.46
CA ALA A 206 27.75 1.93 15.99
C ALA A 206 27.65 1.38 14.57
N LEU A 207 26.76 0.40 14.35
CA LEU A 207 26.57 -0.23 13.04
C LEU A 207 26.19 0.79 11.96
N LEU A 208 25.30 1.73 12.27
CA LEU A 208 24.89 2.76 11.32
C LEU A 208 26.04 3.69 10.95
N LEU A 209 26.83 4.14 11.93
CA LEU A 209 28.00 4.99 11.68
C LEU A 209 29.09 4.26 10.90
N GLU A 210 29.35 2.98 11.21
CA GLU A 210 30.28 2.11 10.46
C GLU A 210 29.88 1.96 8.99
N HIS A 211 28.57 2.00 8.69
CA HIS A 211 28.02 1.93 7.34
C HIS A 211 27.78 3.31 6.71
N GLY A 212 28.35 4.37 7.28
CA GLY A 212 28.39 5.69 6.66
C GLY A 212 27.18 6.58 6.93
N ALA A 213 26.40 6.33 8.00
CA ALA A 213 25.39 7.27 8.46
C ALA A 213 26.03 8.65 8.76
N ASP A 214 25.34 9.73 8.38
CA ASP A 214 25.80 11.09 8.65
C ASP A 214 25.61 11.43 10.15
N PRO A 215 26.69 11.58 10.93
CA PRO A 215 26.59 11.96 12.35
C PRO A 215 26.06 13.39 12.53
N ASN A 216 25.97 14.16 11.45
CA ASN A 216 25.44 15.53 11.41
C ASN A 216 24.03 15.60 10.83
N LYS A 217 23.34 14.47 10.65
CA LYS A 217 21.96 14.45 10.15
C LYS A 217 21.06 15.33 11.01
N LEU A 218 20.47 16.36 10.41
CA LEU A 218 19.56 17.26 11.10
C LEU A 218 18.17 16.66 11.24
N ARG A 219 17.56 16.86 12.42
CA ARG A 219 16.14 16.59 12.63
C ARG A 219 15.30 17.77 12.15
N VAL A 220 13.99 17.55 12.01
CA VAL A 220 13.00 18.58 11.65
C VAL A 220 13.00 19.83 12.56
N ASP A 221 13.49 19.74 13.79
CA ASP A 221 13.62 20.88 14.72
C ASP A 221 15.00 21.56 14.67
N ASN A 222 15.84 21.21 13.69
CA ASN A 222 17.21 21.67 13.52
C ASN A 222 18.17 21.32 14.67
N LYS A 223 17.87 20.30 15.48
CA LYS A 223 18.84 19.72 16.40
C LYS A 223 19.73 18.69 15.71
N TYR A 224 20.97 18.59 16.18
CA TYR A 224 21.91 17.53 15.82
C TYR A 224 21.78 16.33 16.78
N LEU A 225 22.17 15.15 16.30
CA LEU A 225 22.16 13.90 17.08
C LEU A 225 22.88 14.05 18.42
N LEU A 226 24.04 14.71 18.43
CA LEU A 226 24.86 14.91 19.64
C LEU A 226 24.14 15.73 20.73
N THR A 227 23.38 16.75 20.34
CA THR A 227 22.61 17.53 21.32
C THR A 227 21.53 16.67 21.97
N VAL A 228 20.83 15.87 21.16
CA VAL A 228 19.75 15.01 21.67
C VAL A 228 20.28 13.87 22.51
N SER A 229 21.40 13.23 22.13
CA SER A 229 22.01 12.17 22.95
C SER A 229 22.46 12.68 24.32
N LYS A 230 22.97 13.92 24.40
CA LYS A 230 23.31 14.60 25.66
C LYS A 230 22.08 14.93 26.50
N GLU A 231 21.04 15.51 25.89
CA GLU A 231 19.77 15.83 26.56
C GLU A 231 19.12 14.58 27.18
N LEU A 232 19.26 13.42 26.52
CA LEU A 232 18.76 12.13 26.99
C LEU A 232 19.71 11.40 27.96
N GLY A 233 20.92 11.93 28.20
CA GLY A 233 21.92 11.32 29.10
C GLY A 233 22.64 10.09 28.53
N PHE A 234 22.63 9.89 27.22
CA PHE A 234 23.31 8.77 26.56
C PHE A 234 24.79 9.09 26.34
N THR A 235 25.59 8.97 27.40
CA THR A 235 27.03 9.30 27.40
C THR A 235 27.81 8.55 26.33
N GLU A 236 27.69 7.21 26.28
CA GLU A 236 28.43 6.39 25.31
C GLU A 236 28.07 6.74 23.86
N ILE A 237 26.77 6.95 23.56
CA ILE A 237 26.31 7.38 22.22
C ILE A 237 26.86 8.77 21.89
N SER A 238 26.90 9.68 22.87
CA SER A 238 27.44 11.03 22.67
C SER A 238 28.93 10.99 22.35
N GLU A 239 29.69 10.13 23.01
CA GLU A 239 31.11 9.89 22.70
C GLU A 239 31.30 9.30 21.30
N MET A 240 30.48 8.32 20.91
CA MET A 240 30.52 7.75 19.56
C MET A 240 30.25 8.80 18.48
N LEU A 241 29.23 9.64 18.68
CA LEU A 241 28.89 10.73 17.76
C LEU A 241 30.01 11.78 17.70
N LEU A 242 30.62 12.13 18.82
CA LEU A 242 31.78 13.03 18.86
C LEU A 242 32.96 12.47 18.07
N ASN A 243 33.27 11.17 18.25
CA ASN A 243 34.33 10.48 17.52
C ASN A 243 34.05 10.42 16.02
N ALA A 244 32.78 10.36 15.62
CA ALA A 244 32.36 10.45 14.23
C ALA A 244 32.34 11.89 13.66
N GLY A 245 32.66 12.92 14.47
CA GLY A 245 32.67 14.32 14.02
C GLY A 245 31.29 14.98 14.02
N ALA A 246 30.38 14.56 14.91
CA ALA A 246 29.09 15.21 15.10
C ALA A 246 29.22 16.64 15.63
N LYS A 247 28.43 17.55 15.07
CA LYS A 247 28.25 18.92 15.51
C LYS A 247 27.24 18.98 16.64
N GLU A 248 27.40 19.99 17.49
CA GLU A 248 26.47 20.32 18.55
C GLU A 248 25.67 21.57 18.16
N SER A 249 24.36 21.57 18.41
CA SER A 249 23.57 22.79 18.23
C SER A 249 23.97 23.81 19.31
N LYS A 250 24.11 25.08 18.94
CA LYS A 250 24.41 26.14 19.92
C LYS A 250 23.30 26.19 20.97
N SER A 251 23.68 26.11 22.26
CA SER A 251 22.76 26.43 23.36
C SER A 251 22.32 27.90 23.20
N ARG A 252 21.02 28.16 23.19
CA ARG A 252 20.48 29.52 23.30
C ARG A 252 20.61 30.04 24.72
#